data_AF-A0A5K1B7L9-F1
#
_entry.id   AF-A0A5K1B7L9-F1
#
_cell.length_a   1.000
_cell.length_b   1.000
_cell.length_c   1.000
_cell.angle_alpha   90.00
_cell.angle_beta   90.00
_cell.angle_gamma   90.00
#
_symmetry.space_group_name_H-M   'P 1'
#
loop_
_entity.id
_entity.type
_entity.pdbx_description
1 polymer ?
#
loop_
_entity_poly.entity_id
_entity_poly.type
_entity_poly.pdbx_seq_one_letter_code
_entity_poly.pdbx_strand_id
1 'polypeptide(L)' 'MGALDEGCFEVDVGNDVKLGIMSVCEDLDDGEEVLEEDGGIAVIEDAVKVLLQGLGEDVNREGLKKTPLRVAKALCDGTR' A
#
# COMPACT_ATOMS: atom_id res chain seq x y z
N MET A 1 -25.81 -5.02 -22.49
CA MET A 1 -25.86 -4.25 -21.24
C MET A 1 -25.96 -5.28 -20.11
N GLY A 2 -24.84 -5.58 -19.46
CA GLY A 2 -24.79 -6.57 -18.38
C GLY A 2 -25.21 -5.92 -17.06
N ALA A 3 -26.10 -6.59 -16.33
CA ALA A 3 -26.53 -6.19 -15.00
C ALA A 3 -25.32 -6.09 -14.07
N LEU A 4 -25.20 -4.97 -13.36
CA LEU A 4 -24.23 -4.83 -12.28
C LEU A 4 -24.73 -5.71 -11.14
N ASP A 5 -24.09 -6.85 -10.95
CA ASP A 5 -24.32 -7.74 -9.82
C ASP A 5 -24.00 -6.97 -8.53
N GLU A 6 -25.00 -6.79 -7.69
CA GLU A 6 -24.91 -6.13 -6.38
C GLU A 6 -24.24 -7.10 -5.39
N GLY A 7 -22.99 -7.46 -5.66
CA GLY A 7 -22.17 -8.22 -4.74
C GLY A 7 -21.91 -7.38 -3.49
N CYS A 8 -22.61 -7.69 -2.41
CA CYS A 8 -22.27 -7.19 -1.08
C CYS A 8 -20.93 -7.81 -0.70
N PHE A 9 -19.83 -7.13 -0.99
CA PHE A 9 -18.49 -7.58 -0.65
C PHE A 9 -18.31 -7.45 0.87
N GLU A 10 -18.61 -8.52 1.61
CA GLU A 10 -18.25 -8.62 3.02
C GLU A 10 -16.80 -9.11 3.07
N VAL A 11 -15.86 -8.17 2.99
CA VAL A 11 -14.46 -8.45 3.28
C VAL A 11 -14.28 -8.27 4.77
N ASP A 12 -14.13 -9.39 5.48
CA ASP A 12 -13.75 -9.42 6.88
C ASP A 12 -12.25 -9.05 6.96
N VAL A 13 -11.97 -7.73 6.88
CA VAL A 13 -10.61 -7.20 7.05
C VAL A 13 -10.29 -7.25 8.55
N GLY A 14 -10.02 -8.45 9.05
CA GLY A 14 -9.49 -8.69 10.39
C GLY A 14 -8.10 -8.10 10.50
N ASN A 15 -8.00 -6.79 10.70
CA ASN A 15 -6.73 -6.08 10.76
C ASN A 15 -6.52 -5.50 12.16
N ASP A 16 -6.03 -6.36 13.05
CA ASP A 16 -5.28 -5.90 14.22
C ASP A 16 -3.98 -5.27 13.70
N VAL A 17 -4.01 -3.97 13.35
CA VAL A 17 -2.80 -3.21 12.95
C VAL A 17 -1.87 -3.12 14.16
N LYS A 18 -1.13 -4.20 14.41
CA LYS A 18 -0.02 -4.23 15.35
C LYS A 18 1.10 -3.49 14.63
N LEU A 19 1.18 -2.19 14.88
CA LEU A 19 2.19 -1.25 14.37
C LEU A 19 3.59 -1.65 14.91
N GLY A 20 4.07 -2.81 14.50
CA GLY A 20 5.41 -3.31 14.79
C GLY A 20 6.35 -2.71 13.78
N ILE A 21 7.09 -1.68 14.21
CA ILE A 21 8.16 -1.05 13.44
C ILE A 21 9.24 -2.10 13.19
N MET A 22 9.19 -2.77 12.04
CA MET A 22 10.29 -3.59 11.52
C MET A 22 10.07 -3.84 10.03
N SER A 23 10.47 -2.91 9.15
CA SER A 23 10.70 -3.27 7.76
C SER A 23 12.18 -3.18 7.45
N VAL A 24 12.78 -4.34 7.18
CA VAL A 24 14.00 -4.42 6.38
C VAL A 24 13.58 -4.08 4.95
N CYS A 25 14.12 -2.99 4.41
CA CYS A 25 13.95 -2.57 3.03
C CYS A 25 14.82 -3.45 2.12
N GLU A 26 14.39 -4.68 1.86
CA GLU A 26 14.94 -5.51 0.79
C GLU A 26 14.07 -5.35 -0.45
N ASP A 27 14.44 -4.40 -1.32
CA ASP A 27 14.45 -4.62 -2.76
C ASP A 27 15.40 -3.62 -3.43
N LEU A 28 16.40 -4.21 -4.08
CA LEU A 28 17.43 -3.59 -4.91
C LEU A 28 16.80 -2.93 -6.15
N ASP A 29 17.29 -1.76 -6.55
CA ASP A 29 17.72 -1.34 -7.91
C ASP A 29 17.54 0.18 -8.14
N ASP A 30 18.69 0.85 -8.36
CA ASP A 30 18.99 2.15 -8.98
C ASP A 30 18.21 3.42 -8.58
N GLY A 31 18.76 4.10 -7.57
CA GLY A 31 18.84 5.57 -7.53
C GLY A 31 17.54 6.33 -7.33
N GLU A 32 17.12 6.50 -6.08
CA GLU A 32 16.31 7.64 -5.68
C GLU A 32 16.57 7.92 -4.20
N GLU A 33 16.98 9.14 -3.89
CA GLU A 33 17.48 9.53 -2.57
C GLU A 33 16.38 9.39 -1.50
N VAL A 34 16.68 8.63 -0.45
CA VAL A 34 15.79 8.40 0.69
C VAL A 34 15.76 9.70 1.49
N LEU A 35 14.72 10.52 1.27
CA LEU A 35 14.45 11.68 2.10
C LEU A 35 14.00 11.19 3.49
N GLU A 36 14.75 11.61 4.50
CA GLU A 36 14.58 11.25 5.91
C GLU A 36 13.24 11.77 6.47
N GLU A 37 12.17 11.02 6.24
CA GLU A 37 10.89 11.12 6.98
C GLU A 37 10.28 9.70 7.10
N ASP A 38 11.13 8.79 7.58
CA ASP A 38 11.05 7.32 7.44
C ASP A 38 9.85 6.67 8.16
N GLY A 39 9.21 7.37 9.10
CA GLY A 39 8.07 6.83 9.85
C GLY A 39 6.73 6.93 9.10
N GLY A 40 6.53 7.96 8.28
CA GLY A 40 5.24 8.20 7.62
C GLY A 40 5.05 7.32 6.38
N ILE A 41 6.12 7.18 5.57
CA ILE A 41 6.08 6.44 4.31
C ILE A 41 5.74 4.97 4.56
N ALA A 42 6.39 4.32 5.52
CA ALA A 42 6.14 2.92 5.85
C ALA A 42 4.70 2.68 6.32
N VAL A 43 4.16 3.57 7.17
CA VAL A 43 2.77 3.46 7.66
C VAL A 43 1.77 3.61 6.52
N ILE A 44 2.00 4.55 5.61
CA ILE A 44 1.14 4.74 4.44
C ILE A 44 1.27 3.55 3.49
N GLU A 45 2.47 3.02 3.27
CA GLU A 45 2.70 1.86 2.42
C GLU A 45 1.88 0.65 2.89
N ASP A 46 1.95 0.32 4.18
CA ASP A 46 1.20 -0.79 4.75
C ASP A 46 -0.31 -0.55 4.73
N ALA A 47 -0.76 0.68 4.98
CA ALA A 47 -2.16 1.04 4.81
C ALA A 47 -2.64 0.84 3.36
N VAL A 48 -1.83 1.18 2.36
CA VAL A 48 -2.16 0.98 0.94
C VAL A 48 -2.23 -0.50 0.59
N LYS A 49 -1.36 -1.35 1.15
CA LYS A 49 -1.45 -2.82 0.97
C LYS A 49 -2.78 -3.36 1.50
N VAL A 50 -3.19 -2.94 2.69
CA VAL A 50 -4.49 -3.32 3.28
C VAL A 50 -5.66 -2.87 2.41
N LEU A 51 -5.60 -1.66 1.85
CA LEU A 51 -6.65 -1.17 0.94
C LEU A 51 -6.72 -2.00 -0.34
N LEU A 52 -5.59 -2.33 -0.96
CA LEU A 52 -5.55 -3.18 -2.16
C LEU A 52 -6.12 -4.58 -1.88
N GLN A 53 -5.74 -5.18 -0.75
CA GLN A 53 -6.31 -6.46 -0.31
C GLN A 53 -7.83 -6.36 -0.07
N GLY A 54 -8.30 -5.27 0.54
CA GLY A 54 -9.72 -5.01 0.77
C GLY A 54 -10.54 -4.84 -0.51
N LEU A 55 -9.89 -4.40 -1.61
CA LEU A 55 -10.49 -4.31 -2.94
C LEU A 55 -10.43 -5.64 -3.73
N GLY A 56 -9.80 -6.68 -3.18
CA GLY A 56 -9.58 -7.96 -3.86
C GLY A 56 -8.45 -7.91 -4.90
N GLU A 57 -7.57 -6.91 -4.85
CA GLU A 57 -6.41 -6.80 -5.72
C GLU A 57 -5.23 -7.66 -5.23
N ASP A 58 -4.45 -8.22 -6.16
CA ASP A 58 -3.21 -8.93 -5.85
C ASP A 58 -2.04 -7.94 -5.74
N VAL A 59 -1.61 -7.66 -4.51
CA VAL A 59 -0.47 -6.77 -4.20
C VAL A 59 0.84 -7.27 -4.84
N ASN A 60 0.98 -8.58 -5.08
CA ASN A 60 2.17 -9.17 -5.68
C ASN A 60 2.14 -9.12 -7.22
N ARG A 61 1.06 -8.64 -7.83
CA ARG A 61 0.98 -8.43 -9.28
C ARG A 61 2.04 -7.42 -9.71
N GLU A 62 2.74 -7.69 -10.81
CA GLU A 62 3.88 -6.88 -11.29
C GLU A 62 3.56 -5.37 -11.34
N GLY A 63 2.36 -4.99 -11.80
CA GLY A 63 1.91 -3.60 -11.88
C GLY A 63 1.50 -2.94 -10.54
N LEU A 64 1.36 -3.73 -9.47
CA LEU A 64 0.93 -3.28 -8.14
C LEU A 64 2.02 -3.37 -7.08
N LYS A 65 3.08 -4.16 -7.29
CA LYS A 65 4.18 -4.30 -6.32
C LYS A 65 4.77 -2.96 -5.85
N LYS A 66 4.99 -2.01 -6.77
CA LYS A 66 5.53 -0.67 -6.46
C LYS A 66 4.45 0.37 -6.15
N THR A 67 3.17 0.03 -6.21
CA THR A 67 2.06 0.98 -5.98
C THR A 67 2.03 1.52 -4.56
N PRO A 68 2.16 0.69 -3.50
CA PRO A 68 2.20 1.18 -2.12
C PRO A 68 3.25 2.29 -1.91
N LEU A 69 4.50 2.07 -2.36
CA LEU A 69 5.58 3.06 -2.27
C LEU A 69 5.27 4.33 -3.07
N ARG A 70 4.78 4.20 -4.31
CA ARG A 70 4.43 5.37 -5.15
C ARG A 70 3.34 6.22 -4.52
N VAL A 71 2.32 5.59 -3.93
CA VAL A 71 1.22 6.28 -3.26
C VAL A 71 1.72 7.00 -2.01
N ALA A 72 2.55 6.34 -1.20
CA ALA A 72 3.15 6.94 -0.01
C ALA A 72 3.96 8.20 -0.35
N LYS A 73 4.84 8.11 -1.36
CA LYS A 73 5.61 9.27 -1.85
C LYS A 73 4.71 10.40 -2.34
N ALA A 74 3.76 10.09 -3.23
CA ALA A 74 2.84 11.09 -3.79
C ALA A 74 1.99 11.77 -2.72
N LEU A 75 1.58 11.06 -1.67
CA LEU A 75 0.81 11.61 -0.57
C LEU A 75 1.64 12.56 0.31
N CYS A 76 2.87 12.16 0.66
CA CYS A 76 3.78 13.00 1.42
C CYS A 76 4.18 14.27 0.63
N ASP A 77 4.57 14.12 -0.63
CA ASP A 77 4.94 15.25 -1.49
C ASP A 77 3.77 16.21 -1.73
N GLY A 78 2.55 15.68 -1.88
CA GLY A 78 1.35 16.48 -2.12
C GLY A 78 0.82 17.23 -0.90
N THR A 79 1.35 16.98 0.29
CA THR A 79 0.91 17.58 1.56
C THR A 79 1.98 18.45 2.23
N ARG A 80 3.07 18.72 1.51
CA ARG A 80 4.19 19.59 1.93
C ARG A 80 3.96 21.06 1.59
#